data_AF-A0A814KM34-F1
#
_entry.id   AF-A0A814KM34-F1
#
_cell.length_a   1.000
_cell.length_b   1.000
_cell.length_c   1.000
_cell.angle_alpha   90.00
_cell.angle_beta   90.00
_cell.angle_gamma   90.00
#
_symmetry.space_group_name_H-M   'P 1'
#
loop_
_entity.id
_entity.type
_entity.pdbx_description
1 polymer ?
#
loop_
_entity_poly.entity_id
_entity_poly.type
_entity_poly.pdbx_seq_one_letter_code
_entity_poly.pdbx_strand_id
1 'polypeptide(L)' 'MQLLASEDISHITPTQGFNIKSVQSSGFKLNVWDIGGQRKIRQYCHNYFANTDVLIYVIDETNQVD' A
#
# COMPACT_ATOMS: atom_id res chain seq x y z
N MET A 1 11.02 13.01 4.88
CA MET A 1 10.25 11.89 4.30
C MET A 1 11.00 10.61 4.61
N GLN A 2 10.38 9.65 5.31
CA GLN A 2 11.00 8.36 5.63
C GLN A 2 10.40 7.30 4.71
N LEU A 3 11.26 6.52 4.05
CA LEU A 3 10.85 5.41 3.20
C LEU A 3 10.81 4.12 4.04
N LEU A 4 9.75 3.34 3.85
CA LEU A 4 9.64 2.02 4.47
C LEU A 4 10.43 0.96 3.69
N ALA A 5 10.49 1.09 2.36
CA ALA A 5 11.29 0.24 1.49
C ALA A 5 12.41 1.05 0.83
N SER A 6 13.60 0.47 0.71
CA SER A 6 14.77 1.09 0.05
C SER A 6 14.65 1.04 -1.48
N GLU A 7 13.57 1.61 -2.02
CA GLU A 7 13.29 1.62 -3.45
C GLU A 7 13.36 3.03 -4.04
N ASP A 8 13.65 3.08 -5.34
CA ASP A 8 13.58 4.32 -6.10
C ASP A 8 12.12 4.77 -6.25
N ILE A 9 11.90 6.06 -6.03
CA ILE A 9 10.58 6.71 -6.07
C ILE A 9 10.43 7.63 -7.30
N SER A 10 11.47 7.73 -8.14
CA SER A 10 11.47 8.62 -9.30
C SER A 10 10.50 8.16 -10.40
N HIS A 11 10.22 6.86 -10.48
CA HIS A 11 9.36 6.25 -11.48
C HIS A 11 8.38 5.27 -10.84
N ILE A 12 7.21 5.78 -10.45
CA ILE A 12 6.11 4.97 -9.88
C ILE A 12 4.92 4.99 -10.84
N THR A 13 4.29 3.83 -11.05
CA THR A 13 3.05 3.70 -11.82
C THR A 13 1.89 3.25 -10.92
N PRO A 14 0.63 3.57 -11.26
CA PRO A 14 -0.52 3.14 -10.46
C PRO A 14 -0.61 1.62 -10.34
N THR A 15 -0.79 1.12 -9.10
CA THR A 15 -0.96 -0.31 -8.82
C THR A 15 -2.29 -0.81 -9.41
N GLN A 16 -2.24 -1.73 -10.38
CA GLN A 16 -3.42 -2.34 -11.03
C GLN A 16 -3.98 -3.57 -10.32
N GLY A 17 -3.36 -3.97 -9.21
CA GLY A 17 -3.79 -5.11 -8.41
C GLY A 17 -3.21 -4.99 -7.02
N PHE A 18 -2.11 -5.71 -6.79
CA PHE A 18 -1.37 -5.64 -5.54
C PHE A 18 0.13 -5.83 -5.77
N ASN A 19 0.92 -5.36 -4.81
CA ASN A 19 2.34 -5.66 -4.70
C ASN A 19 2.62 -6.19 -3.28
N ILE A 20 3.43 -7.25 -3.16
CA ILE A 20 3.80 -7.84 -1.87
C ILE A 20 5.28 -7.60 -1.64
N LYS A 21 5.62 -7.03 -0.49
CA LYS A 21 7.00 -6.74 -0.10
C LYS A 21 7.28 -7.21 1.32
N SER A 22 8.45 -7.79 1.54
CA SER A 22 8.97 -8.01 2.89
C SER A 22 9.93 -6.89 3.24
N VAL A 23 9.57 -6.09 4.25
CA VAL A 23 10.38 -4.97 4.75
C VAL A 23 10.96 -5.36 6.11
N GLN A 24 12.26 -5.17 6.29
CA GLN A 24 12.90 -5.28 7.60
C GLN A 24 12.95 -3.89 8.24
N SER A 25 12.32 -3.73 9.40
CA SER A 25 12.35 -2.47 10.14
C SER A 25 12.41 -2.73 11.64
N SER A 26 13.41 -2.16 12.32
CA SER A 26 13.54 -2.18 13.78
C SER A 26 13.47 -3.59 14.40
N GLY A 27 14.07 -4.58 13.74
CA GLY A 27 14.07 -5.99 14.19
C GLY A 27 12.82 -6.79 13.81
N PHE A 28 11.83 -6.18 13.16
CA PHE A 28 10.63 -6.85 12.66
C PHE A 28 10.70 -7.07 11.15
N LYS A 29 10.23 -8.25 10.72
CA LYS A 29 9.92 -8.53 9.32
C LYS A 29 8.45 -8.23 9.08
N LEU A 30 8.19 -7.18 8.30
CA LEU A 30 6.85 -6.77 7.89
C LEU A 30 6.56 -7.35 6.50
N ASN A 31 5.45 -8.08 6.35
CA ASN A 31 4.94 -8.46 5.03
C ASN A 31 3.86 -7.46 4.64
N VAL A 32 4.21 -6.54 3.75
CA VAL A 32 3.36 -5.42 3.35
C VAL A 32 2.71 -5.72 2.01
N TRP A 33 1.40 -5.50 1.94
CA TRP A 33 0.60 -5.67 0.73
C TRP A 33 0.11 -4.29 0.31
N ASP A 34 0.71 -3.72 -0.74
CA ASP A 34 0.24 -2.48 -1.36
C ASP A 34 -0.88 -2.83 -2.33
N ILE A 35 -2.10 -2.32 -2.08
CA ILE A 35 -3.30 -2.63 -2.85
C ILE A 35 -3.72 -1.40 -3.65
N GLY A 36 -4.01 -1.59 -4.94
CA GLY A 36 -4.45 -0.51 -5.82
C GLY A 36 -5.77 0.15 -5.36
N GLY A 37 -5.77 1.48 -5.25
CA GLY A 37 -6.93 2.27 -4.82
C GLY A 37 -7.99 2.55 -5.90
N GLN A 38 -7.81 2.05 -7.12
CA GLN A 38 -8.73 2.30 -8.23
C GLN A 38 -10.13 1.76 -7.92
N ARG A 39 -11.20 2.49 -8.32
CA ARG A 39 -12.60 2.11 -8.02
C ARG A 39 -12.93 0.65 -8.37
N LYS A 40 -12.43 0.14 -9.50
CA LYS A 40 -12.63 -1.25 -9.95
C LYS A 40 -12.02 -2.30 -9.03
N ILE A 41 -10.94 -1.97 -8.32
CA ILE A 41 -10.22 -2.90 -7.43
C ILE A 41 -10.72 -2.73 -5.99
N ARG A 42 -11.10 -1.51 -5.60
CA ARG A 42 -11.58 -1.19 -4.25
C ARG A 42 -12.76 -2.06 -3.80
N GLN A 43 -13.64 -2.48 -4.72
CA GLN A 43 -14.73 -3.41 -4.40
C GLN A 43 -14.25 -4.78 -3.88
N TYR A 44 -13.01 -5.18 -4.18
CA TYR A 44 -12.39 -6.44 -3.76
C TYR A 44 -11.45 -6.27 -2.56
N CYS A 45 -11.34 -5.08 -1.95
CA CYS A 45 -10.37 -4.83 -0.87
C CYS A 45 -10.55 -5.78 0.33
N HIS A 46 -11.80 -6.18 0.62
CA HIS A 46 -12.13 -7.11 1.69
C HIS A 46 -11.48 -8.50 1.53
N ASN A 47 -11.11 -8.88 0.32
CA ASN A 47 -10.42 -10.15 0.06
C ASN A 47 -8.95 -10.15 0.53
N TYR A 48 -8.38 -8.99 0.82
CA TYR A 48 -6.96 -8.83 1.17
C TYR A 48 -6.71 -8.63 2.67
N PHE A 49 -7.75 -8.65 3.51
CA PHE A 49 -7.64 -8.35 4.94
C PHE A 49 -7.61 -9.58 5.84
N ALA A 50 -7.84 -10.78 5.28
CA ALA A 50 -7.75 -12.00 6.05
C ALA A 50 -6.31 -12.21 6.57
N ASN A 51 -6.17 -12.49 7.87
CA ASN A 51 -4.89 -12.71 8.53
C ASN A 51 -3.94 -11.49 8.52
N THR A 52 -4.48 -10.28 8.52
CA THR A 52 -3.71 -9.04 8.62
C THR A 52 -3.70 -8.50 10.05
N ASP A 53 -2.51 -8.20 10.58
CA ASP A 53 -2.36 -7.61 11.93
C ASP A 53 -2.73 -6.12 11.97
N VAL A 54 -2.42 -5.38 10.89
CA VAL A 54 -2.57 -3.92 10.81
C VAL A 54 -3.02 -3.48 9.42
N LEU A 55 -4.03 -2.59 9.37
CA LEU A 55 -4.46 -1.91 8.15
C LEU A 55 -3.97 -0.45 8.15
N ILE A 56 -3.26 -0.06 7.10
CA ILE A 56 -2.87 1.34 6.85
C ILE A 56 -3.76 1.87 5.72
N TYR A 57 -4.55 2.89 6.01
CA TYR A 57 -5.39 3.58 5.02
C TYR A 57 -4.81 4.97 4.74
N VAL A 58 -4.40 5.22 3.50
CA VAL A 58 -3.80 6.49 3.09
C VAL A 58 -4.87 7.39 2.49
N ILE A 59 -5.00 8.61 3.01
CA ILE A 59 -5.88 9.66 2.49
C ILE A 59 -4.99 10.75 1.90
N ASP A 60 -5.27 11.14 0.67
CA ASP A 60 -4.67 12.31 0.06
C ASP A 60 -5.47 13.55 0.44
N GLU A 61 -4.95 14.33 1.38
CA GLU A 61 -5.57 15.58 1.88
C GLU A 61 -5.53 16.72 0.85
N THR A 62 -4.74 16.59 -0.22
CA THR A 62 -4.64 17.62 -1.27
C THR A 62 -5.69 17.45 -2.36
N ASN A 63 -6.42 16.34 -2.33
CA ASN A 63 -7.46 16.03 -3.30
C ASN A 63 -8.75 16.78 -2.95
N GLN A 64 -8.76 18.09 -3.26
CA GLN A 64 -9.99 18.86 -3.35
C GLN A 64 -10.80 18.29 -4.51
N VAL A 65 -12.04 17.88 -4.22
CA VAL A 65 -13.00 17.30 -5.15
C VAL A 65 -12.96 18.03 -6.51
N ASP A 66 -12.66 17.30 -7.59
CA ASP A 66 -12.97 17.71 -8.98
C ASP A 66 -14.47 17.97 -9.16
#